data_AF-A0A727D0H2-F1
#
_entry.id   AF-A0A727D0H2-F1
#
_cell.length_a   1.000
_cell.length_b   1.000
_cell.length_c   1.000
_cell.angle_alpha   90.00
_cell.angle_beta   90.00
_cell.angle_gamma   90.00
#
_symmetry.space_group_name_H-M   'P 1'
#
loop_
_entity.id
_entity.type
_entity.pdbx_description
1 polymer ?
#
loop_
_entity_poly.entity_id
_entity_poly.type
_entity_poly.pdbx_seq_one_letter_code
_entity_poly.pdbx_strand_id
1 'polypeptide(L)'
;MSWDKRMAVNYAKTHAGSHSQGRCAEFTRKAIQAGGITLGHTYHAKDYGPMLRSAGFTAIGTYEMPREGDVIIIQPYAGGNPSGHMAIYDGT
;
A
#
# COMPACT_ATOMS: atom_id res chain seq x y z
N MET A 1 15.71 11.72 1.53
CA MET A 1 14.83 11.33 0.42
C MET A 1 13.43 11.76 0.80
N SER A 2 12.78 12.61 0.00
CA SER A 2 11.43 13.08 0.32
C SER A 2 10.41 12.12 -0.29
N TRP A 3 9.40 11.75 0.49
CA TRP A 3 8.22 11.01 0.04
C TRP A 3 7.40 11.88 -0.92
N ASP A 4 7.13 11.38 -2.13
CA ASP A 4 6.22 12.00 -3.10
C ASP A 4 4.96 11.14 -3.28
N LYS A 5 3.92 11.50 -2.53
CA LYS A 5 2.62 10.82 -2.57
C LYS A 5 1.93 10.89 -3.94
N ARG A 6 2.11 11.98 -4.70
CA ARG A 6 1.46 12.15 -6.01
C ARG A 6 2.07 11.21 -7.02
N MET A 7 3.40 11.07 -6.99
CA MET A 7 4.11 10.09 -7.83
C MET A 7 3.70 8.66 -7.48
N ALA A 8 3.59 8.33 -6.18
CA ALA A 8 3.13 7.01 -5.76
C ALA A 8 1.70 6.69 -6.24
N VAL A 9 0.76 7.61 -6.03
CA VAL A 9 -0.63 7.44 -6.46
C VAL A 9 -0.76 7.37 -7.98
N ASN A 10 -0.07 8.24 -8.72
CA ASN A 10 -0.08 8.21 -10.18
C ASN A 10 0.50 6.90 -10.73
N TYR A 11 1.55 6.38 -10.10
CA TYR A 11 2.08 5.06 -10.45
C TYR A 11 1.02 3.97 -10.23
N ALA A 12 0.34 3.96 -9.09
CA ALA A 12 -0.72 3.00 -8.82
C ALA A 12 -1.86 3.07 -9.84
N LYS A 13 -2.33 4.28 -10.20
CA LYS A 13 -3.39 4.48 -11.21
C LYS A 13 -2.97 3.97 -12.59
N THR A 14 -1.79 4.39 -13.06
CA THR A 14 -1.31 4.06 -14.41
C THR A 14 -0.94 2.59 -14.58
N HIS A 15 -0.69 1.87 -13.49
CA HIS A 15 -0.35 0.45 -13.48
C HIS A 15 -1.49 -0.44 -12.97
N ALA A 16 -2.70 0.13 -12.77
CA ALA A 16 -3.86 -0.64 -12.40
C ALA A 16 -4.28 -1.56 -13.56
N GLY A 17 -4.48 -2.86 -13.26
CA GLY A 17 -5.05 -3.79 -14.22
C GLY A 17 -6.57 -3.64 -14.34
N SER A 18 -7.16 -4.21 -15.39
CA SER A 18 -8.63 -4.26 -15.56
C SER A 18 -9.35 -5.11 -14.49
N HIS A 19 -8.60 -5.98 -13.80
CA HIS A 19 -9.07 -6.83 -12.70
C HIS A 19 -7.91 -7.14 -11.74
N SER A 20 -8.24 -7.73 -10.59
CA SER A 20 -7.24 -8.16 -9.60
C SER A 20 -6.35 -9.26 -10.18
N GLN A 21 -5.04 -9.03 -10.16
CA GLN A 21 -4.02 -10.01 -10.57
C GLN A 21 -3.46 -10.81 -9.37
N GLY A 22 -4.06 -10.69 -8.17
CA GLY A 22 -3.56 -11.34 -6.96
C GLY A 22 -2.22 -10.79 -6.43
N ARG A 23 -1.71 -9.69 -7.00
CA ARG A 23 -0.38 -9.12 -6.72
C ARG A 23 -0.43 -7.79 -5.97
N CYS A 24 -1.47 -7.55 -5.18
CA CYS A 24 -1.71 -6.27 -4.49
C CYS A 24 -0.46 -5.74 -3.75
N ALA A 25 0.20 -6.58 -2.95
CA ALA A 25 1.42 -6.22 -2.23
C ALA A 25 2.54 -5.71 -3.15
N GLU A 26 2.75 -6.36 -4.29
CA GLU A 26 3.80 -5.97 -5.23
C GLU A 26 3.49 -4.62 -5.89
N PHE A 27 2.25 -4.44 -6.38
CA PHE A 27 1.86 -3.21 -7.05
C PHE A 27 1.87 -2.01 -6.09
N THR A 28 1.39 -2.18 -4.86
CA THR A 28 1.46 -1.10 -3.86
C THR A 28 2.90 -0.83 -3.42
N ARG A 29 3.75 -1.85 -3.26
CA ARG A 29 5.19 -1.64 -3.00
C ARG A 29 5.86 -0.84 -4.12
N LYS A 30 5.59 -1.16 -5.39
CA LYS A 30 6.13 -0.44 -6.55
C LYS A 30 5.64 1.01 -6.60
N ALA A 31 4.39 1.26 -6.27
CA ALA A 31 3.86 2.62 -6.13
C ALA A 31 4.62 3.41 -5.05
N ILE A 32 4.82 2.84 -3.86
CA ILE A 32 5.58 3.48 -2.78
C ILE A 32 7.04 3.74 -3.21
N GLN A 33 7.65 2.80 -3.95
CA GLN A 33 8.98 2.96 -4.53
C GLN A 33 9.04 4.10 -5.55
N ALA A 34 8.04 4.25 -6.40
CA ALA A 34 7.93 5.37 -7.34
C ALA A 34 7.80 6.72 -6.62
N GLY A 35 7.18 6.73 -5.42
CA GLY A 35 7.15 7.88 -4.51
C GLY A 35 8.46 8.13 -3.75
N GLY A 36 9.52 7.37 -4.02
CA GLY A 36 10.86 7.58 -3.45
C GLY A 36 11.15 6.83 -2.15
N ILE A 37 10.26 5.93 -1.70
CA ILE A 37 10.49 5.06 -0.54
C ILE A 37 10.65 3.61 -0.98
N THR A 38 11.82 3.04 -0.73
CA THR A 38 12.05 1.60 -0.96
C THR A 38 11.70 0.81 0.30
N LEU A 39 10.68 -0.02 0.21
CA LEU A 39 10.34 -1.00 1.25
C LEU A 39 11.10 -2.31 1.04
N GLY A 40 11.27 -3.07 2.11
CA GLY A 40 11.63 -4.48 2.04
C GLY A 40 10.58 -5.30 1.28
N HIS A 41 10.91 -6.57 1.00
CA HIS A 41 10.05 -7.47 0.27
C HIS A 41 9.53 -8.59 1.16
N THR A 42 8.21 -8.65 1.33
CA THR A 42 7.51 -9.86 1.79
C THR A 42 6.50 -10.31 0.75
N TYR A 43 6.16 -11.60 0.81
CA TYR A 43 5.23 -12.22 -0.10
C TYR A 43 3.77 -11.84 0.19
N HIS A 44 3.40 -11.69 1.47
CA HIS A 44 2.02 -11.42 1.86
C HIS A 44 1.79 -9.96 2.23
N ALA A 45 0.68 -9.41 1.77
CA ALA A 45 0.24 -8.04 2.05
C ALA A 45 0.09 -7.78 3.55
N LYS A 46 -0.46 -8.76 4.30
CA LYS A 46 -0.69 -8.67 5.75
C LYS A 46 0.58 -8.36 6.56
N ASP A 47 1.76 -8.65 6.02
CA ASP A 47 3.05 -8.54 6.71
C ASP A 47 3.78 -7.20 6.44
N TYR A 48 3.20 -6.30 5.64
CA TYR A 48 3.85 -5.02 5.29
C TYR A 48 3.81 -3.96 6.40
N GLY A 49 2.97 -4.12 7.42
CA GLY A 49 2.81 -3.14 8.50
C GLY A 49 4.12 -2.71 9.18
N PRO A 50 4.95 -3.65 9.67
CA PRO A 50 6.26 -3.32 10.25
C PRO A 50 7.23 -2.61 9.29
N MET A 51 7.24 -2.98 8.01
CA MET A 51 8.11 -2.35 7.01
C MET A 51 7.70 -0.91 6.70
N LEU A 52 6.40 -0.65 6.62
CA LEU A 52 5.87 0.72 6.47
C LEU A 52 6.32 1.60 7.64
N ARG A 53 6.16 1.10 8.88
CA ARG A 53 6.61 1.82 10.08
C ARG A 53 8.12 2.06 10.08
N SER A 54 8.91 1.06 9.72
CA SER A 54 10.38 1.19 9.60
C SER A 54 10.80 2.20 8.54
N ALA A 55 9.96 2.43 7.52
CA ALA A 55 10.19 3.43 6.47
C ALA A 55 9.67 4.83 6.83
N GLY A 56 9.14 5.02 8.04
CA GLY A 56 8.67 6.32 8.53
C GLY A 56 7.17 6.59 8.35
N PHE A 57 6.39 5.62 7.87
CA PHE A 57 4.93 5.73 7.87
C PHE A 57 4.39 5.62 9.30
N THR A 58 3.31 6.35 9.57
CA THR A 58 2.57 6.28 10.83
C THR A 58 1.16 5.80 10.58
N ALA A 59 0.59 5.06 11.53
CA ALA A 59 -0.80 4.66 11.45
C ALA A 59 -1.69 5.85 11.82
N ILE A 60 -2.72 6.11 11.02
CA ILE A 60 -3.76 7.10 11.35
C ILE A 60 -4.74 6.52 12.38
N GLY A 61 -5.37 7.38 13.17
CA GLY A 61 -6.34 6.96 14.18
C GLY A 61 -7.59 6.30 13.60
N THR A 62 -8.31 5.53 14.43
CA THR A 62 -9.51 4.74 14.03
C THR A 62 -10.63 5.56 13.39
N TYR A 63 -10.68 6.87 13.66
CA TYR A 63 -11.70 7.78 13.14
C TYR A 63 -11.12 8.84 12.18
N GLU A 64 -9.84 8.72 11.84
CA GLU A 64 -9.23 9.59 10.85
C GLU A 64 -9.55 9.09 9.44
N MET A 65 -9.97 10.02 8.60
CA MET A 65 -10.20 9.73 7.19
C MET A 65 -8.86 9.58 6.46
N PRO A 66 -8.71 8.58 5.57
CA PRO A 66 -7.51 8.42 4.78
C PRO A 66 -7.32 9.63 3.85
N ARG A 67 -6.07 10.00 3.63
CA ARG A 67 -5.64 11.05 2.70
C ARG A 67 -4.97 10.41 1.50
N GLU A 68 -4.96 11.11 0.37
CA GLU A 68 -4.19 10.69 -0.81
C GLU A 68 -2.76 10.31 -0.40
N GLY A 69 -2.33 9.11 -0.81
CA GLY A 69 -1.03 8.53 -0.49
C GLY A 69 -1.01 7.62 0.73
N ASP A 70 -2.09 7.56 1.52
CA ASP A 70 -2.17 6.64 2.65
C ASP A 70 -2.22 5.19 2.18
N VAL A 71 -1.57 4.31 2.93
CA VAL A 71 -1.47 2.89 2.62
C VAL A 71 -2.26 2.10 3.64
N ILE A 72 -3.15 1.23 3.17
CA ILE A 72 -3.92 0.33 4.02
C ILE A 72 -3.37 -1.10 3.92
N ILE A 73 -3.28 -1.76 5.07
CA ILE A 73 -3.04 -3.21 5.19
C ILE A 73 -4.27 -3.85 5.81
N ILE A 74 -4.91 -4.74 5.07
CA ILE A 74 -6.10 -5.47 5.51
C ILE A 74 -5.67 -6.89 5.87
N GLN A 75 -5.92 -7.27 7.12
CA GLN A 75 -5.63 -8.61 7.61
C GLN A 75 -6.57 -9.65 6.98
N PRO A 76 -6.15 -10.92 6.88
CA PRO A 76 -7.03 -12.01 6.45
C PRO A 76 -8.27 -12.11 7.34
N TYR A 77 -9.39 -12.50 6.75
CA TYR A 77 -10.65 -12.79 7.44
C TYR A 77 -11.25 -14.09 6.90
N ALA A 78 -12.22 -14.67 7.62
CA ALA A 78 -12.85 -15.93 7.23
C ALA A 78 -13.52 -15.80 5.84
N GLY A 79 -13.15 -16.68 4.91
CA GLY A 79 -13.60 -16.63 3.51
C GLY A 79 -12.84 -15.63 2.62
N GLY A 80 -11.91 -14.85 3.18
CA GLY A 80 -11.04 -13.93 2.45
C GLY A 80 -9.71 -14.55 2.01
N ASN A 81 -8.85 -13.71 1.44
CA ASN A 81 -7.51 -14.14 1.01
C ASN A 81 -6.55 -14.28 2.22
N PRO A 82 -5.89 -15.44 2.42
CA PRO A 82 -4.96 -15.65 3.55
C PRO A 82 -3.71 -14.77 3.50
N SER A 83 -3.37 -14.19 2.35
CA SER A 83 -2.26 -13.23 2.21
C SER A 83 -2.62 -11.81 2.67
N GLY A 84 -3.89 -11.56 3.01
CA GLY A 84 -4.41 -10.22 3.27
C GLY A 84 -4.49 -9.37 2.00
N HIS A 85 -4.66 -8.07 2.17
CA HIS A 85 -4.69 -7.10 1.08
C HIS A 85 -3.92 -5.84 1.43
N MET A 86 -3.36 -5.18 0.42
CA MET A 86 -2.64 -3.92 0.56
C MET A 86 -3.06 -3.00 -0.59
N ALA A 87 -3.29 -1.73 -0.28
CA ALA A 87 -3.66 -0.72 -1.26
C ALA A 87 -3.14 0.66 -0.85
N ILE A 88 -3.05 1.57 -1.82
CA ILE A 88 -2.75 2.99 -1.60
C ILE A 88 -3.98 3.81 -1.99
N TYR A 89 -4.38 4.75 -1.14
CA TYR A 89 -5.53 5.61 -1.37
C TYR A 89 -5.16 6.72 -2.34
N ASP A 90 -5.96 6.89 -3.39
CA ASP A 90 -5.67 7.77 -4.51
C ASP A 90 -6.35 9.14 -4.40
N GLY A 91 -7.11 9.35 -3.33
CA GLY A 91 -7.80 10.60 -2.98
C GLY A 91 -9.26 10.69 -3.39
N THR A 92 -9.81 9.73 -4.15
CA THR A 92 -11.20 9.78 -4.65
C THR A 92 -11.84 8.42 -4.80
#